data_AF-A0A7S7VY97-F1
#
_entry.id   AF-A0A7S7VY97-F1
#
_cell.length_a   1.000
_cell.length_b   1.000
_cell.length_c   1.000
_cell.angle_alpha   90.00
_cell.angle_beta   90.00
_cell.angle_gamma   90.00
#
_symmetry.space_group_name_H-M   'P 1'
#
loop_
_entity.id
_entity.type
_entity.pdbx_description
1 polymer ?
#
loop_
_entity_poly.entity_id
_entity_poly.type
_entity_poly.pdbx_seq_one_letter_code
_entity_poly.pdbx_strand_id
1 'polypeptide(L)'
;MSRALRILVAAAVLFGGAPSLRAAETTQLMRGTAITDPDLLRRLDESDVLTISRLVAPERKADRPLTTDLLFSGLSQLKDIPPAIEAEFERYVAKQKAAWPTETIGVGEGFDVQLFDRANLNSPDARFVLVGIVNRMDRAYAAEEACGEIRLIYRLARFDNKPDGGKTATRLPMTLNLVMKARDPRQRDGNGKPISCAEIARRWLDNGNWQELIGGQDDATLDRIETNIQISIAPKSPLHDFRSDYLLKVFKYDAATKTFAEGTLENQIDRDRILASEALRRDFRDWLLAPENLREFDRGTVLIPERFLARAAVVPTPAGLDASALQPEYGMMQGEGKGEDSNDSVFADNDVIGALKQAAARGDPQNIRSVAGFQRRLNDVTCSGCHQTRGIGGFHFPGVDWLADKPSNSTIVPASPHFLGDQLRRRDILTAFATSKRPDFSRGFASRPQTRGSSELAGSEYQDGWGAHCSLADAGSGTRDASFTSWTCANGLTCQAAAASRRIGMCFIKTR
;
A
#
# COMPACT_ATOMS: atom_id res chain seq x y z
N MET A 1 33.52 -15.79 -42.40
CA MET A 1 33.39 -15.50 -40.96
C MET A 1 33.86 -16.71 -40.16
N SER A 2 34.86 -16.55 -39.28
CA SER A 2 35.42 -17.68 -38.52
C SER A 2 34.39 -18.24 -37.52
N ARG A 3 34.53 -19.52 -37.14
CA ARG A 3 33.64 -20.16 -36.15
C ARG A 3 33.62 -19.39 -34.81
N ALA A 4 34.73 -18.77 -34.42
CA ALA A 4 34.81 -17.93 -33.22
C ALA A 4 33.93 -16.66 -33.34
N LEU A 5 33.87 -16.05 -34.53
CA LEU A 5 33.04 -14.88 -34.77
C LEU A 5 31.54 -15.21 -34.77
N ARG A 6 31.15 -16.41 -35.23
CA ARG A 6 29.75 -16.89 -35.14
C ARG A 6 29.33 -17.20 -33.71
N ILE A 7 30.25 -17.71 -32.88
CA ILE A 7 30.00 -17.97 -31.45
C ILE A 7 29.89 -16.66 -30.67
N LEU A 8 30.73 -15.67 -30.97
CA LEU A 8 30.66 -14.34 -30.37
C LEU A 8 29.38 -13.57 -30.75
N VAL A 9 28.93 -13.68 -32.00
CA VAL A 9 27.65 -13.09 -32.44
C VAL A 9 26.45 -13.83 -31.81
N ALA A 10 26.50 -15.17 -31.71
CA ALA A 10 25.46 -15.94 -31.02
C ALA A 10 25.41 -15.64 -29.51
N ALA A 11 26.56 -15.47 -28.85
CA ALA A 11 26.64 -15.05 -27.46
C ALA A 11 26.17 -13.59 -27.27
N ALA A 12 26.50 -12.69 -28.20
CA ALA A 12 26.00 -11.31 -28.17
C ALA A 12 24.50 -11.20 -28.43
N VAL A 13 23.88 -12.16 -29.13
CA VAL A 13 22.41 -12.24 -29.31
C VAL A 13 21.72 -12.96 -28.13
N LEU A 14 22.40 -13.89 -27.45
CA LEU A 14 21.90 -14.56 -26.23
C LEU A 14 22.08 -13.73 -24.95
N PHE A 15 23.06 -12.82 -24.91
CA PHE A 15 23.34 -11.93 -23.76
C PHE A 15 23.07 -10.45 -24.06
N GLY A 16 22.80 -10.08 -25.31
CA GLY A 16 22.44 -8.73 -25.71
C GLY A 16 20.93 -8.51 -25.68
N GLY A 17 20.45 -7.90 -24.60
CA GLY A 17 19.30 -7.01 -24.66
C GLY A 17 17.93 -7.63 -24.89
N ALA A 18 17.62 -8.79 -24.31
CA ALA A 18 16.23 -9.04 -23.95
C ALA A 18 15.93 -8.17 -22.71
N PRO A 19 14.90 -7.30 -22.71
CA PRO A 19 14.40 -6.75 -21.44
C PRO A 19 14.18 -7.94 -20.48
N SER A 20 14.57 -7.79 -19.21
CA SER A 20 14.42 -8.89 -18.26
C SER A 20 12.97 -9.38 -18.31
N LEU A 21 12.76 -10.69 -18.48
CA LEU A 21 11.42 -11.30 -18.57
C LEU A 21 10.48 -10.76 -17.47
N ARG A 22 11.02 -10.54 -16.27
CA ARG A 22 10.32 -9.93 -15.12
C ARG A 22 9.81 -8.49 -15.34
N ALA A 23 10.58 -7.63 -16.00
CA ALA A 23 10.15 -6.26 -16.28
C ALA A 23 9.02 -6.24 -17.33
N ALA A 24 9.11 -7.10 -18.36
CA ALA A 24 8.05 -7.26 -19.36
C ALA A 24 6.76 -7.83 -18.75
N GLU A 25 6.87 -8.85 -17.88
CA GLU A 25 5.74 -9.42 -17.13
C GLU A 25 5.09 -8.38 -16.21
N THR A 26 5.89 -7.57 -15.51
CA THR A 26 5.38 -6.51 -14.60
C THR A 26 4.57 -5.46 -15.36
N THR A 27 5.08 -4.99 -16.52
CA THR A 27 4.36 -4.05 -17.38
C THR A 27 3.06 -4.65 -17.92
N GLN A 28 3.03 -5.95 -18.23
CA GLN A 28 1.82 -6.65 -18.67
C GLN A 28 0.77 -6.75 -17.55
N LEU A 29 1.19 -7.03 -16.30
CA LEU A 29 0.28 -7.14 -15.16
C LEU A 29 -0.41 -5.81 -14.82
N MET A 30 0.32 -4.69 -14.92
CA MET A 30 -0.20 -3.35 -14.59
C MET A 30 -0.94 -2.66 -15.75
N ARG A 31 -1.09 -3.33 -16.89
CA ARG A 31 -1.68 -2.75 -18.10
C ARG A 31 -3.10 -2.24 -17.83
N GLY A 32 -3.29 -0.94 -18.05
CA GLY A 32 -4.57 -0.25 -17.87
C GLY A 32 -4.98 0.00 -16.42
N THR A 33 -4.15 -0.36 -15.44
CA THR A 33 -4.42 -0.15 -14.01
C THR A 33 -3.39 0.76 -13.34
N ALA A 34 -2.19 0.89 -13.91
CA ALA A 34 -1.19 1.84 -13.46
C ALA A 34 -0.29 2.35 -14.60
N ILE A 35 0.20 3.59 -14.46
CA ILE A 35 1.18 4.21 -15.35
C ILE A 35 2.53 4.23 -14.62
N THR A 36 3.49 3.48 -15.17
CA THR A 36 4.84 3.30 -14.63
C THR A 36 5.93 3.48 -15.69
N ASP A 37 5.60 4.17 -16.79
CA ASP A 37 6.57 4.54 -17.83
C ASP A 37 7.44 5.71 -17.33
N PRO A 38 8.77 5.52 -17.17
CA PRO A 38 9.64 6.54 -16.59
C PRO A 38 9.68 7.84 -17.41
N ASP A 39 9.67 7.76 -18.75
CA ASP A 39 9.79 8.92 -19.62
C ASP A 39 8.49 9.71 -19.68
N LEU A 40 7.34 9.03 -19.62
CA LEU A 40 6.05 9.68 -19.49
C LEU A 40 5.90 10.38 -18.14
N LEU A 41 6.24 9.71 -17.03
CA LEU A 41 6.15 10.29 -15.68
C LEU A 41 7.06 11.49 -15.53
N ARG A 42 8.31 11.40 -16.03
CA ARG A 42 9.24 12.54 -16.06
C ARG A 42 8.66 13.72 -16.82
N ARG A 43 8.12 13.50 -18.03
CA ARG A 43 7.52 14.59 -18.83
C ARG A 43 6.35 15.26 -18.13
N LEU A 44 5.47 14.48 -17.49
CA LEU A 44 4.31 15.00 -16.77
C LEU A 44 4.69 15.79 -15.51
N ASP A 45 5.79 15.40 -14.86
CA ASP A 45 6.37 16.11 -13.71
C ASP A 45 7.09 17.39 -14.13
N GLU A 46 8.06 17.30 -15.06
CA GLU A 46 8.92 18.41 -15.48
C GLU A 46 8.17 19.50 -16.24
N SER A 47 7.11 19.14 -16.97
CA SER A 47 6.26 20.10 -17.68
C SER A 47 5.18 20.74 -16.79
N ASP A 48 5.23 20.51 -15.47
CA ASP A 48 4.29 21.04 -14.48
C ASP A 48 2.80 20.71 -14.78
N VAL A 49 2.56 19.54 -15.38
CA VAL A 49 1.21 19.09 -15.77
C VAL A 49 0.50 18.41 -14.60
N LEU A 50 1.19 17.48 -13.95
CA LEU A 50 0.64 16.69 -12.83
C LEU A 50 1.48 16.87 -11.56
N THR A 51 2.01 18.06 -11.32
CA THR A 51 2.69 18.38 -10.05
C THR A 51 1.68 18.68 -8.95
N ILE A 52 2.07 18.49 -7.69
CA ILE A 52 1.22 18.82 -6.53
C ILE A 52 0.79 20.29 -6.60
N SER A 53 1.73 21.20 -6.89
CA SER A 53 1.45 22.63 -6.98
C SER A 53 0.44 22.99 -8.07
N ARG A 54 0.50 22.33 -9.24
CA ARG A 54 -0.46 22.56 -10.33
C ARG A 54 -1.86 22.09 -9.95
N LEU A 55 -1.97 20.93 -9.29
CA LEU A 55 -3.26 20.31 -8.98
C LEU A 55 -3.96 20.97 -7.77
N VAL A 56 -3.20 21.46 -6.80
CA VAL A 56 -3.74 22.08 -5.57
C VAL A 56 -3.97 23.58 -5.72
N ALA A 57 -3.24 24.23 -6.63
CA ALA A 57 -3.34 25.66 -6.92
C ALA A 57 -3.29 25.92 -8.45
N PRO A 58 -4.32 25.50 -9.22
CA PRO A 58 -4.32 25.56 -10.68
C PRO A 58 -4.18 26.98 -11.24
N GLU A 59 -4.59 28.00 -10.49
CA GLU A 59 -4.43 29.42 -10.82
C GLU A 59 -2.97 29.89 -10.84
N ARG A 60 -2.05 29.12 -10.26
CA ARG A 60 -0.62 29.43 -10.23
C ARG A 60 -0.06 29.44 -11.66
N LYS A 61 0.40 30.62 -12.08
CA LYS A 61 1.17 30.81 -13.33
C LYS A 61 2.65 30.57 -13.07
N ALA A 62 3.09 29.33 -13.18
CA ALA A 62 4.51 29.00 -13.20
C ALA A 62 4.76 27.74 -14.02
N ASP A 63 5.99 27.61 -14.52
CA ASP A 63 6.39 26.55 -15.44
C ASP A 63 7.34 25.54 -14.78
N ARG A 64 7.41 25.52 -13.45
CA ARG A 64 8.32 24.64 -12.70
C ARG A 64 7.69 24.07 -11.42
N PRO A 65 8.01 22.80 -11.09
CA PRO A 65 7.67 22.19 -9.80
C PRO A 65 8.25 22.98 -8.61
N LEU A 66 7.54 23.01 -7.49
CA LEU A 66 8.01 23.63 -6.25
C LEU A 66 8.93 22.70 -5.46
N THR A 67 9.96 23.29 -4.85
CA THR A 67 10.76 22.71 -3.78
C THR A 67 9.95 22.68 -2.47
N THR A 68 10.32 21.83 -1.52
CA THR A 68 9.52 21.57 -0.31
C THR A 68 9.35 22.81 0.57
N ASP A 69 10.39 23.65 0.68
CA ASP A 69 10.33 24.93 1.38
C ASP A 69 9.23 25.83 0.79
N LEU A 70 9.19 26.00 -0.53
CA LEU A 70 8.19 26.81 -1.22
C LEU A 70 6.81 26.13 -1.30
N LEU A 71 6.77 24.80 -1.39
CA LEU A 71 5.53 24.03 -1.46
C LEU A 71 4.72 24.23 -0.18
N PHE A 72 5.34 24.06 0.99
CA PHE A 72 4.63 24.14 2.26
C PHE A 72 4.52 25.56 2.81
N SER A 73 5.45 26.47 2.50
CA SER A 73 5.32 27.89 2.90
C SER A 73 4.43 28.70 1.96
N GLY A 74 4.38 28.35 0.68
CA GLY A 74 3.68 29.11 -0.36
C GLY A 74 2.26 28.64 -0.65
N LEU A 75 1.89 27.39 -0.33
CA LEU A 75 0.54 26.85 -0.56
C LEU A 75 -0.21 26.68 0.77
N SER A 76 -1.12 27.61 1.06
CA SER A 76 -1.93 27.58 2.28
C SER A 76 -2.82 26.34 2.39
N GLN A 77 -3.14 25.71 1.25
CA GLN A 77 -3.89 24.45 1.17
C GLN A 77 -3.18 23.31 1.92
N LEU A 78 -1.85 23.35 2.02
CA LEU A 78 -1.00 22.29 2.58
C LEU A 78 -0.46 22.61 3.98
N LYS A 79 -0.88 23.74 4.57
CA LYS A 79 -0.31 24.29 5.81
C LYS A 79 -0.32 23.33 7.01
N ASP A 80 -1.32 22.44 7.08
CA ASP A 80 -1.51 21.55 8.24
C ASP A 80 -0.66 20.27 8.14
N ILE A 81 -0.05 19.99 6.97
CA ILE A 81 0.70 18.76 6.74
C ILE A 81 2.01 18.70 7.55
N PRO A 82 2.94 19.68 7.45
CA PRO A 82 4.20 19.60 8.20
C PRO A 82 4.02 19.56 9.72
N PRO A 83 3.19 20.43 10.36
CA PRO A 83 2.99 20.38 11.81
C PRO A 83 2.42 19.05 12.31
N ALA A 84 1.52 18.43 11.55
CA ALA A 84 0.92 17.15 11.92
C ALA A 84 1.91 15.98 11.80
N ILE A 85 2.88 16.05 10.88
CA ILE A 85 3.99 15.09 10.79
C ILE A 85 4.97 15.33 11.96
N GLU A 86 5.33 16.57 12.21
CA GLU A 86 6.26 16.97 13.28
C GLU A 86 5.79 16.46 14.65
N ALA A 87 4.50 16.62 14.95
CA ALA A 87 3.92 16.13 16.20
C ALA A 87 4.08 14.60 16.39
N GLU A 88 4.05 13.82 15.30
CA GLU A 88 4.28 12.37 15.37
C GLU A 88 5.74 12.01 15.54
N PHE A 89 6.66 12.79 14.96
CA PHE A 89 8.10 12.63 15.22
C PHE A 89 8.41 12.84 16.70
N GLU A 90 7.87 13.89 17.32
CA GLU A 90 8.07 14.14 18.74
C GLU A 90 7.47 13.02 19.62
N ARG A 91 6.25 12.55 19.30
CA ARG A 91 5.66 11.38 19.97
C ARG A 91 6.50 10.13 19.83
N TYR A 92 6.99 9.84 18.62
CA TYR A 92 7.81 8.67 18.33
C TYR A 92 9.13 8.71 19.11
N VAL A 93 9.84 9.83 19.07
CA VAL A 93 11.12 10.03 19.79
C VAL A 93 10.92 9.88 21.30
N ALA A 94 9.87 10.48 21.86
CA ALA A 94 9.56 10.35 23.28
C ALA A 94 9.29 8.88 23.66
N LYS A 95 8.50 8.15 22.86
CA LYS A 95 8.20 6.73 23.08
C LYS A 95 9.44 5.86 22.99
N GLN A 96 10.31 6.08 22.00
CA GLN A 96 11.54 5.31 21.82
C GLN A 96 12.51 5.52 22.98
N LYS A 97 12.71 6.77 23.42
CA LYS A 97 13.56 7.09 24.59
C LYS A 97 13.02 6.48 25.89
N ALA A 98 11.70 6.42 26.05
CA ALA A 98 11.08 5.79 27.22
C ALA A 98 11.23 4.27 27.21
N ALA A 99 11.09 3.63 26.05
CA ALA A 99 11.21 2.18 25.91
C ALA A 99 12.67 1.69 25.97
N TRP A 100 13.60 2.46 25.42
CA TRP A 100 15.02 2.10 25.26
C TRP A 100 15.94 3.25 25.70
N PRO A 101 16.00 3.56 27.02
CA PRO A 101 16.70 4.74 27.52
C PRO A 101 18.22 4.74 27.29
N THR A 102 18.80 3.59 26.93
CA THR A 102 20.23 3.44 26.64
C THR A 102 20.57 3.60 25.16
N GLU A 103 19.57 3.63 24.27
CA GLU A 103 19.79 3.80 22.82
C GLU A 103 19.89 5.28 22.45
N THR A 104 20.82 5.59 21.57
CA THR A 104 20.94 6.90 20.93
C THR A 104 19.97 7.01 19.76
N ILE A 105 19.33 8.18 19.62
CA ILE A 105 18.34 8.43 18.56
C ILE A 105 18.62 9.78 17.90
N GLY A 106 18.70 9.81 16.57
CA GLY A 106 19.06 11.02 15.83
C GLY A 106 19.15 10.81 14.33
N VAL A 107 19.48 11.86 13.59
CA VAL A 107 19.55 11.84 12.12
C VAL A 107 20.93 11.39 11.65
N GLY A 108 20.97 10.46 10.70
CA GLY A 108 22.20 10.02 10.03
C GLY A 108 22.83 8.76 10.65
N GLU A 109 23.92 8.34 10.03
CA GLU A 109 24.70 7.17 10.48
C GLU A 109 25.34 7.45 11.85
N GLY A 110 25.38 6.44 12.72
CA GLY A 110 26.01 6.51 14.05
C GLY A 110 25.04 6.55 15.23
N PHE A 111 23.73 6.69 15.00
CA PHE A 111 22.70 6.50 16.02
C PHE A 111 22.19 5.05 16.03
N ASP A 112 21.83 4.54 17.21
CA ASP A 112 21.18 3.22 17.36
C ASP A 112 19.81 3.19 16.69
N VAL A 113 19.11 4.33 16.72
CA VAL A 113 17.88 4.59 15.95
C VAL A 113 18.09 5.80 15.05
N GLN A 114 18.21 5.53 13.75
CA GLN A 114 18.45 6.52 12.71
C GLN A 114 17.13 7.10 12.22
N LEU A 115 16.88 8.38 12.48
CA LEU A 115 15.67 9.08 12.09
C LEU A 115 15.76 9.60 10.65
N PHE A 116 14.60 9.69 10.01
CA PHE A 116 14.43 10.51 8.81
C PHE A 116 14.76 11.98 9.11
N ASP A 117 15.55 12.59 8.21
CA ASP A 117 15.87 14.01 8.31
C ASP A 117 14.68 14.88 7.86
N ARG A 118 13.92 15.37 8.85
CA ARG A 118 12.77 16.25 8.66
C ARG A 118 13.10 17.59 8.01
N ALA A 119 14.36 18.03 8.00
CA ALA A 119 14.77 19.25 7.31
C ALA A 119 14.49 19.19 5.80
N ASN A 120 14.40 17.99 5.21
CA ASN A 120 14.02 17.80 3.82
C ASN A 120 12.57 18.18 3.50
N LEU A 121 11.71 18.41 4.50
CA LEU A 121 10.37 18.96 4.30
C LEU A 121 10.35 20.49 4.21
N ASN A 122 11.48 21.14 4.46
CA ASN A 122 11.63 22.59 4.38
C ASN A 122 12.95 22.96 3.68
N SER A 123 13.30 22.21 2.63
CA SER A 123 14.57 22.39 1.93
C SER A 123 14.37 22.92 0.50
N PRO A 124 15.18 23.92 0.08
CA PRO A 124 15.24 24.35 -1.31
C PRO A 124 15.90 23.31 -2.24
N ASP A 125 16.53 22.28 -1.68
CA ASP A 125 17.17 21.21 -2.44
C ASP A 125 16.29 19.96 -2.56
N ALA A 126 15.11 19.94 -1.92
CA ALA A 126 14.22 18.78 -1.94
C ALA A 126 12.89 19.12 -2.62
N ARG A 127 12.31 18.15 -3.34
CA ARG A 127 10.94 18.25 -3.88
C ARG A 127 10.29 16.89 -4.03
N PHE A 128 8.97 16.87 -4.14
CA PHE A 128 8.20 15.70 -4.53
C PHE A 128 8.21 15.52 -6.05
N VAL A 129 8.51 14.32 -6.52
CA VAL A 129 8.58 13.97 -7.95
C VAL A 129 7.54 12.89 -8.27
N LEU A 130 6.80 13.00 -9.36
CA LEU A 130 5.78 12.01 -9.75
C LEU A 130 6.43 10.67 -10.12
N VAL A 131 6.12 9.60 -9.40
CA VAL A 131 6.74 8.27 -9.60
C VAL A 131 5.75 7.17 -10.02
N GLY A 132 4.47 7.49 -10.10
CA GLY A 132 3.45 6.63 -10.67
C GLY A 132 2.04 7.20 -10.59
N ILE A 133 1.15 6.69 -11.43
CA ILE A 133 -0.27 7.01 -11.41
C ILE A 133 -1.02 5.69 -11.35
N VAL A 134 -1.96 5.55 -10.40
CA VAL A 134 -2.67 4.30 -10.16
C VAL A 134 -4.17 4.54 -10.28
N ASN A 135 -4.82 3.78 -11.16
CA ASN A 135 -6.27 3.68 -11.19
C ASN A 135 -6.74 2.83 -10.01
N ARG A 136 -7.67 3.37 -9.24
CA ARG A 136 -8.29 2.73 -8.09
C ARG A 136 -9.81 2.72 -8.24
N MET A 137 -10.33 2.44 -9.43
CA MET A 137 -11.78 2.20 -9.61
C MET A 137 -12.26 0.96 -8.83
N ASP A 138 -11.34 0.09 -8.37
CA ASP A 138 -11.63 -0.96 -7.39
C ASP A 138 -12.13 -0.42 -6.04
N ARG A 139 -12.02 0.90 -5.81
CA ARG A 139 -12.53 1.62 -4.65
C ARG A 139 -13.96 2.15 -4.81
N ALA A 140 -14.60 1.93 -5.95
CA ALA A 140 -15.95 2.42 -6.19
C ALA A 140 -16.98 1.87 -5.20
N TYR A 141 -16.71 0.77 -4.49
CA TYR A 141 -17.58 0.31 -3.40
C TYR A 141 -17.70 1.33 -2.24
N ALA A 142 -16.71 2.20 -2.07
CA ALA A 142 -16.72 3.27 -1.06
C ALA A 142 -17.25 4.60 -1.60
N ALA A 143 -17.20 4.80 -2.92
CA ALA A 143 -17.61 6.03 -3.59
C ALA A 143 -18.13 5.72 -5.01
N GLU A 144 -19.35 5.18 -5.10
CA GLU A 144 -19.92 4.68 -6.35
C GLU A 144 -20.10 5.79 -7.39
N GLU A 145 -20.59 6.96 -6.96
CA GLU A 145 -20.83 8.11 -7.84
C GLU A 145 -19.55 8.67 -8.48
N ALA A 146 -18.44 8.55 -7.77
CA ALA A 146 -17.11 8.97 -8.18
C ALA A 146 -16.42 7.93 -9.09
N CYS A 147 -17.03 6.75 -9.27
CA CYS A 147 -16.43 5.60 -9.96
C CYS A 147 -15.14 5.09 -9.30
N GLY A 148 -14.90 5.39 -8.02
CA GLY A 148 -13.65 5.11 -7.30
C GLY A 148 -12.65 6.27 -7.37
N GLU A 149 -11.36 5.94 -7.36
CA GLU A 149 -10.29 6.92 -7.15
C GLU A 149 -9.18 6.83 -8.22
N ILE A 150 -8.40 7.89 -8.35
CA ILE A 150 -7.10 7.94 -9.03
C ILE A 150 -6.07 8.42 -8.01
N ARG A 151 -4.90 7.78 -7.98
CA ARG A 151 -3.80 8.17 -7.08
C ARG A 151 -2.59 8.61 -7.88
N LEU A 152 -2.18 9.85 -7.67
CA LEU A 152 -0.88 10.35 -8.13
C LEU A 152 0.12 10.16 -7.00
N ILE A 153 1.14 9.35 -7.24
CA ILE A 153 2.11 8.97 -6.23
C ILE A 153 3.39 9.75 -6.47
N TYR A 154 3.80 10.52 -5.47
CA TYR A 154 5.02 11.29 -5.50
C TYR A 154 6.03 10.73 -4.51
N ARG A 155 7.31 10.79 -4.87
CA ARG A 155 8.44 10.45 -4.01
C ARG A 155 9.23 11.71 -3.67
N LEU A 156 9.59 11.89 -2.41
CA LEU A 156 10.51 12.94 -2.02
C LEU A 156 11.90 12.64 -2.57
N ALA A 157 12.53 13.60 -3.23
CA ALA A 157 13.90 13.51 -3.71
C ALA A 157 14.68 14.78 -3.36
N ARG A 158 15.95 14.60 -3.00
CA ARG A 158 16.92 15.66 -2.75
C ARG A 158 17.84 15.80 -3.97
N PHE A 159 18.16 17.03 -4.34
CA PHE A 159 18.95 17.39 -5.50
C PHE A 159 20.18 18.15 -5.04
N ASP A 160 21.32 17.47 -4.97
CA ASP A 160 22.58 18.05 -4.56
C ASP A 160 23.44 18.41 -5.77
N ASN A 161 24.20 19.49 -5.67
CA ASN A 161 25.19 19.84 -6.70
C ASN A 161 26.43 18.97 -6.51
N LYS A 162 26.89 18.35 -7.58
CA LYS A 162 28.17 17.64 -7.63
C LYS A 162 29.32 18.64 -7.71
N PRO A 163 30.52 18.27 -7.21
CA PRO A 163 31.74 19.09 -7.36
C PRO A 163 32.11 19.40 -8.83
N ASP A 164 31.69 18.56 -9.77
CA ASP A 164 31.91 18.73 -11.21
C ASP A 164 30.88 19.64 -11.91
N GLY A 165 29.97 20.24 -11.14
CA GLY A 165 28.88 21.08 -11.65
C GLY A 165 27.64 20.31 -12.13
N GLY A 166 27.66 18.97 -12.07
CA GLY A 166 26.48 18.14 -12.28
C GLY A 166 25.49 18.21 -11.11
N LYS A 167 24.34 17.55 -11.24
CA LYS A 167 23.39 17.35 -10.13
C LYS A 167 23.25 15.86 -9.83
N THR A 168 23.26 15.49 -8.55
CA THR A 168 22.82 14.18 -8.07
C THR A 168 21.40 14.30 -7.54
N ALA A 169 20.56 13.30 -7.84
CA ALA A 169 19.26 13.17 -7.23
C ALA A 169 19.24 11.92 -6.33
N THR A 170 18.84 12.10 -5.08
CA THR A 170 18.74 11.04 -4.07
C THR A 170 17.29 10.91 -3.65
N ARG A 171 16.70 9.72 -3.83
CA ARG A 171 15.34 9.42 -3.35
C ARG A 171 15.34 9.27 -1.83
N LEU A 172 14.49 10.05 -1.17
CA LEU A 172 14.30 9.97 0.27
C LEU A 172 13.11 9.04 0.59
N PRO A 173 13.08 8.37 1.75
CA PRO A 173 12.10 7.34 2.06
C PRO A 173 10.75 7.91 2.51
N MET A 174 10.18 8.77 1.67
CA MET A 174 8.86 9.37 1.87
C MET A 174 8.08 9.40 0.56
N THR A 175 6.83 8.93 0.60
CA THR A 175 5.86 9.11 -0.47
C THR A 175 4.70 9.99 -0.03
N LEU A 176 4.17 10.75 -0.97
CA LEU A 176 2.94 11.52 -0.84
C LEU A 176 2.01 11.09 -1.98
N ASN A 177 0.81 10.62 -1.63
CA ASN A 177 -0.23 10.34 -2.61
C ASN A 177 -1.20 11.51 -2.64
N LEU A 178 -1.42 12.12 -3.80
CA LEU A 178 -2.60 12.94 -4.03
C LEU A 178 -3.70 12.03 -4.56
N VAL A 179 -4.75 11.86 -3.77
CA VAL A 179 -5.91 11.04 -4.13
C VAL A 179 -7.00 11.95 -4.66
N MET A 180 -7.47 11.60 -5.85
CA MET A 180 -8.55 12.27 -6.55
C MET A 180 -9.68 11.28 -6.78
N LYS A 181 -10.91 11.79 -6.82
CA LYS A 181 -12.06 11.04 -7.33
C LYS A 181 -11.80 10.70 -8.79
N ALA A 182 -12.15 9.49 -9.23
CA ALA A 182 -11.98 9.13 -10.64
C ALA A 182 -12.86 9.99 -11.57
N ARG A 183 -13.91 10.61 -11.02
CA ARG A 183 -14.82 11.53 -11.70
C ARG A 183 -15.56 12.45 -10.72
N ASP A 184 -15.87 13.68 -11.16
CA ASP A 184 -17.00 14.47 -10.64
C ASP A 184 -18.29 14.12 -11.44
N PRO A 185 -19.43 13.76 -10.81
CA PRO A 185 -20.70 13.51 -11.51
C PRO A 185 -21.13 14.59 -12.52
N ARG A 186 -20.68 15.84 -12.34
CA ARG A 186 -20.92 16.99 -13.23
C ARG A 186 -19.98 17.03 -14.43
N GLN A 187 -18.91 16.24 -14.44
CA GLN A 187 -17.93 16.16 -15.52
C GLN A 187 -18.60 15.73 -16.83
N ARG A 188 -18.19 16.38 -17.92
CA ARG A 188 -18.66 16.12 -19.29
C ARG A 188 -17.46 15.88 -20.20
N ASP A 189 -17.63 15.10 -21.26
CA ASP A 189 -16.64 14.93 -22.31
C ASP A 189 -16.58 16.17 -23.24
N GLY A 190 -15.67 16.15 -24.22
CA GLY A 190 -15.50 17.24 -25.20
C GLY A 190 -16.75 17.51 -26.06
N ASN A 191 -17.75 16.62 -26.05
CA ASN A 191 -19.02 16.78 -26.76
C ASN A 191 -20.16 17.19 -25.80
N GLY A 192 -19.86 17.48 -24.53
CA GLY A 192 -20.84 17.89 -23.52
C GLY A 192 -21.63 16.73 -22.90
N LYS A 193 -21.28 15.47 -23.17
CA LYS A 193 -21.98 14.30 -22.61
C LYS A 193 -21.41 13.91 -21.24
N PRO A 194 -22.24 13.47 -20.27
CA PRO A 194 -21.75 12.92 -19.01
C PRO A 194 -20.79 11.75 -19.21
N ILE A 195 -19.61 11.86 -18.61
CA ILE A 195 -18.60 10.78 -18.63
C ILE A 195 -19.08 9.67 -17.69
N SER A 196 -19.29 8.44 -18.16
CA SER A 196 -19.72 7.32 -17.30
C SER A 196 -18.53 6.54 -16.72
N CYS A 197 -18.75 5.73 -15.66
CA CYS A 197 -17.71 4.82 -15.17
C CYS A 197 -17.24 3.84 -16.25
N ALA A 198 -18.14 3.43 -17.16
CA ALA A 198 -17.79 2.58 -18.30
C ALA A 198 -16.84 3.28 -19.28
N GLU A 199 -17.03 4.58 -19.53
CA GLU A 199 -16.13 5.39 -20.36
C GLU A 199 -14.73 5.51 -19.73
N ILE A 200 -14.67 5.82 -18.43
CA ILE A 200 -13.42 5.91 -17.68
C ILE A 200 -12.66 4.57 -17.76
N ALA A 201 -13.36 3.47 -17.48
CA ALA A 201 -12.75 2.15 -17.50
C ALA A 201 -12.20 1.77 -18.89
N ARG A 202 -12.93 2.08 -19.98
CA ARG A 202 -12.44 1.84 -21.35
C ARG A 202 -11.17 2.63 -21.67
N ARG A 203 -11.15 3.93 -21.35
CA ARG A 203 -9.95 4.78 -21.56
C ARG A 203 -8.73 4.24 -20.83
N TRP A 204 -8.91 3.73 -19.62
CA TRP A 204 -7.83 3.09 -18.86
C TRP A 204 -7.37 1.76 -19.49
N LEU A 205 -8.30 0.85 -19.80
CA LEU A 205 -7.98 -0.45 -20.40
C LEU A 205 -7.30 -0.35 -21.77
N ASP A 206 -7.68 0.63 -22.58
CA ASP A 206 -7.16 0.82 -23.93
C ASP A 206 -5.86 1.63 -23.96
N ASN A 207 -5.32 2.03 -22.79
CA ASN A 207 -4.26 3.05 -22.67
C ASN A 207 -4.58 4.30 -23.51
N GLY A 208 -5.86 4.66 -23.58
CA GLY A 208 -6.38 5.79 -24.35
C GLY A 208 -6.06 7.13 -23.67
N ASN A 209 -6.88 8.15 -23.93
CA ASN A 209 -6.66 9.50 -23.39
C ASN A 209 -7.09 9.62 -21.91
N TRP A 210 -6.38 8.91 -21.03
CA TRP A 210 -6.59 8.98 -19.58
C TRP A 210 -6.11 10.32 -19.02
N GLN A 211 -5.21 11.03 -19.69
CA GLN A 211 -4.72 12.34 -19.24
C GLN A 211 -5.85 13.37 -19.19
N GLU A 212 -6.77 13.37 -20.17
CA GLU A 212 -7.96 14.23 -20.14
C GLU A 212 -8.82 14.02 -18.89
N LEU A 213 -8.83 12.80 -18.35
CA LEU A 213 -9.59 12.49 -17.13
C LEU A 213 -9.01 13.18 -15.90
N ILE A 214 -7.69 13.39 -15.87
CA ILE A 214 -6.96 13.95 -14.72
C ILE A 214 -6.67 15.45 -14.89
N GLY A 215 -6.29 15.87 -16.10
CA GLY A 215 -5.83 17.23 -16.40
C GLY A 215 -6.94 18.28 -16.54
N GLY A 216 -8.20 17.88 -16.68
CA GLY A 216 -9.35 18.78 -16.77
C GLY A 216 -10.08 19.02 -15.44
N GLN A 217 -9.48 18.63 -14.31
CA GLN A 217 -10.18 18.55 -13.03
C GLN A 217 -10.05 19.84 -12.19
N ASP A 218 -11.17 20.23 -11.57
CA ASP A 218 -11.24 21.29 -10.57
C ASP A 218 -11.07 20.72 -9.15
N ASP A 219 -11.14 21.60 -8.15
CA ASP A 219 -11.01 21.24 -6.74
C ASP A 219 -12.08 20.23 -6.26
N ALA A 220 -13.19 20.06 -6.98
CA ALA A 220 -14.26 19.13 -6.60
C ALA A 220 -13.85 17.65 -6.67
N THR A 221 -12.78 17.38 -7.42
CA THR A 221 -12.20 16.04 -7.58
C THR A 221 -11.14 15.71 -6.52
N LEU A 222 -10.59 16.72 -5.83
CA LEU A 222 -9.64 16.50 -4.75
C LEU A 222 -10.34 15.77 -3.60
N ASP A 223 -9.71 14.72 -3.10
CA ASP A 223 -10.26 13.91 -2.01
C ASP A 223 -9.39 13.97 -0.76
N ARG A 224 -8.12 13.55 -0.87
CA ARG A 224 -7.20 13.52 0.27
C ARG A 224 -5.74 13.43 -0.16
N ILE A 225 -4.85 13.75 0.77
CA ILE A 225 -3.43 13.44 0.71
C ILE A 225 -3.12 12.30 1.69
N GLU A 226 -2.36 11.31 1.25
CA GLU A 226 -1.86 10.23 2.11
C GLU A 226 -0.33 10.33 2.16
N THR A 227 0.27 10.33 3.35
CA THR A 227 1.73 10.32 3.52
C THR A 227 2.20 9.00 4.11
N ASN A 228 3.38 8.57 3.67
CA ASN A 228 4.07 7.40 4.19
C ASN A 228 5.56 7.71 4.26
N ILE A 229 6.10 7.76 5.47
CA ILE A 229 7.46 8.18 5.77
C ILE A 229 8.14 7.05 6.53
N GLN A 230 9.26 6.54 6.05
CA GLN A 230 10.13 5.71 6.88
C GLN A 230 10.73 6.62 7.96
N ILE A 231 10.07 6.70 9.12
CA ILE A 231 10.41 7.63 10.19
C ILE A 231 11.73 7.25 10.87
N SER A 232 12.07 5.96 10.88
CA SER A 232 13.33 5.48 11.42
C SER A 232 13.83 4.18 10.80
N ILE A 233 15.12 3.92 10.98
CA ILE A 233 15.78 2.62 10.85
C ILE A 233 16.48 2.33 12.16
N ALA A 234 16.25 1.14 12.72
CA ALA A 234 17.02 0.59 13.82
C ALA A 234 17.84 -0.58 13.24
N PRO A 235 19.17 -0.42 13.07
CA PRO A 235 20.04 -1.50 12.63
C PRO A 235 19.98 -2.70 13.58
N LYS A 236 20.40 -3.88 13.13
CA LYS A 236 20.45 -5.05 14.01
C LYS A 236 21.42 -4.79 15.18
N SER A 237 20.97 -5.07 16.40
CA SER A 237 21.75 -4.94 17.63
C SER A 237 21.58 -6.19 18.52
N PRO A 238 22.29 -6.30 19.64
CA PRO A 238 22.01 -7.33 20.65
C PRO A 238 20.64 -7.14 21.35
N LEU A 239 20.06 -5.94 21.31
CA LEU A 239 18.79 -5.61 21.98
C LEU A 239 17.57 -5.95 21.13
N HIS A 240 17.71 -5.86 19.81
CA HIS A 240 16.62 -6.12 18.87
C HIS A 240 17.15 -6.45 17.47
N ASP A 241 16.32 -7.11 16.66
CA ASP A 241 16.60 -7.32 15.24
C ASP A 241 16.49 -6.01 14.43
N PHE A 242 17.00 -6.05 13.19
CA PHE A 242 16.84 -4.94 12.25
C PHE A 242 15.37 -4.57 12.07
N ARG A 243 15.06 -3.27 12.11
CA ARG A 243 13.70 -2.74 11.94
C ARG A 243 13.71 -1.43 11.18
N SER A 244 12.65 -1.17 10.44
CA SER A 244 12.32 0.16 9.94
C SER A 244 10.89 0.48 10.33
N ASP A 245 10.66 1.68 10.83
CA ASP A 245 9.33 2.13 11.25
C ASP A 245 8.78 3.14 10.23
N TYR A 246 7.50 3.02 9.89
CA TYR A 246 6.85 3.85 8.88
C TYR A 246 5.68 4.63 9.46
N LEU A 247 5.73 5.96 9.41
CA LEU A 247 4.64 6.83 9.79
C LEU A 247 3.67 7.00 8.63
N LEU A 248 2.40 6.69 8.88
CA LEU A 248 1.28 6.89 7.96
C LEU A 248 0.35 7.99 8.48
N LYS A 249 -0.02 8.94 7.61
CA LYS A 249 -1.06 9.94 7.89
C LYS A 249 -1.96 10.19 6.68
N VAL A 250 -3.17 10.69 6.94
CA VAL A 250 -4.15 11.10 5.93
C VAL A 250 -4.62 12.52 6.22
N PHE A 251 -4.75 13.33 5.17
CA PHE A 251 -5.27 14.68 5.22
C PHE A 251 -6.43 14.78 4.23
N LYS A 252 -7.66 14.94 4.71
CA LYS A 252 -8.86 15.04 3.88
C LYS A 252 -9.00 16.45 3.34
N TYR A 253 -9.36 16.56 2.06
CA TYR A 253 -9.65 17.85 1.45
C TYR A 253 -10.98 18.39 1.96
N ASP A 254 -10.97 19.60 2.50
CA ASP A 254 -12.15 20.36 2.88
C ASP A 254 -12.43 21.42 1.81
N ALA A 255 -13.49 21.21 1.04
CA ALA A 255 -13.89 22.10 -0.04
C ALA A 255 -14.35 23.49 0.44
N ALA A 256 -14.80 23.63 1.70
CA ALA A 256 -15.23 24.91 2.24
C ALA A 256 -14.05 25.80 2.59
N THR A 257 -13.01 25.23 3.19
CA THR A 257 -11.78 25.95 3.55
C THR A 257 -10.72 25.91 2.46
N LYS A 258 -10.89 25.03 1.46
CA LYS A 258 -9.91 24.69 0.42
C LYS A 258 -8.56 24.22 0.98
N THR A 259 -8.59 23.51 2.11
CA THR A 259 -7.38 23.01 2.78
C THR A 259 -7.42 21.50 2.97
N PHE A 260 -6.25 20.88 3.12
CA PHE A 260 -6.14 19.49 3.53
C PHE A 260 -5.97 19.40 5.05
N ALA A 261 -7.01 18.95 5.74
CA ALA A 261 -7.04 18.83 7.20
C ALA A 261 -6.78 17.39 7.65
N GLU A 262 -6.14 17.21 8.80
CA GLU A 262 -5.84 15.88 9.36
C GLU A 262 -7.11 15.02 9.50
N GLY A 263 -7.09 13.82 8.96
CA GLY A 263 -8.19 12.85 8.99
C GLY A 263 -7.80 11.52 9.61
N THR A 264 -8.79 10.65 9.79
CA THR A 264 -8.54 9.24 10.13
C THR A 264 -7.98 8.47 8.94
N LEU A 265 -7.11 7.51 9.22
CA LEU A 265 -6.67 6.54 8.21
C LEU A 265 -7.77 5.52 8.01
N GLU A 266 -8.17 5.31 6.76
CA GLU A 266 -9.22 4.36 6.45
C GLU A 266 -8.87 2.96 6.97
N ASN A 267 -9.82 2.37 7.72
CA ASN A 267 -9.72 1.04 8.32
C ASN A 267 -8.51 0.81 9.21
N GLN A 268 -7.71 1.83 9.53
CA GLN A 268 -6.67 1.73 10.54
C GLN A 268 -7.33 1.81 11.92
N ILE A 269 -7.51 0.65 12.54
CA ILE A 269 -8.12 0.54 13.85
C ILE A 269 -7.23 1.24 14.88
N ASP A 270 -7.88 2.02 15.76
CA ASP A 270 -7.24 2.63 16.93
C ASP A 270 -7.25 1.63 18.08
N ARG A 271 -6.40 0.60 17.93
CA ARG A 271 -6.27 -0.52 18.86
C ARG A 271 -6.16 -0.04 20.30
N ASP A 272 -5.24 0.88 20.58
CA ASP A 272 -4.92 1.30 21.93
C ASP A 272 -6.11 2.01 22.58
N ARG A 273 -6.82 2.87 21.84
CA ARG A 273 -8.04 3.53 22.34
C ARG A 273 -9.17 2.54 22.57
N ILE A 274 -9.33 1.54 21.69
CA ILE A 274 -10.34 0.50 21.84
C ILE A 274 -10.04 -0.32 23.09
N LEU A 275 -8.83 -0.86 23.23
CA LEU A 275 -8.43 -1.69 24.38
C LEU A 275 -8.56 -0.95 25.72
N ALA A 276 -8.33 0.37 25.73
CA ALA A 276 -8.45 1.21 26.92
C ALA A 276 -9.90 1.52 27.34
N SER A 277 -10.92 1.16 26.55
CA SER A 277 -12.32 1.53 26.80
C SER A 277 -13.26 0.35 26.65
N GLU A 278 -13.85 -0.11 27.76
CA GLU A 278 -14.85 -1.20 27.75
C GLU A 278 -16.03 -0.93 26.80
N ALA A 279 -16.52 0.32 26.78
CA ALA A 279 -17.59 0.71 25.88
C ALA A 279 -17.16 0.59 24.40
N LEU A 280 -15.98 1.08 24.03
CA LEU A 280 -15.49 0.96 22.64
C LEU A 280 -15.17 -0.48 22.26
N ARG A 281 -14.62 -1.31 23.16
CA ARG A 281 -14.40 -2.74 22.91
C ARG A 281 -15.71 -3.43 22.55
N ARG A 282 -16.73 -3.29 23.40
CA ARG A 282 -18.05 -3.87 23.19
C ARG A 282 -18.67 -3.37 21.88
N ASP A 283 -18.70 -2.05 21.68
CA ASP A 283 -19.28 -1.45 20.48
C ASP A 283 -18.57 -1.88 19.19
N PHE A 284 -17.25 -2.03 19.21
CA PHE A 284 -16.47 -2.47 18.05
C PHE A 284 -16.71 -3.95 17.75
N ARG A 285 -16.69 -4.80 18.79
CA ARG A 285 -17.00 -6.23 18.66
C ARG A 285 -18.39 -6.45 18.08
N ASP A 286 -19.41 -5.84 18.70
CA ASP A 286 -20.81 -6.02 18.30
C ASP A 286 -21.04 -5.50 16.88
N TRP A 287 -20.41 -4.38 16.52
CA TRP A 287 -20.46 -3.86 15.16
C TRP A 287 -19.77 -4.80 14.17
N LEU A 288 -18.52 -5.23 14.40
CA LEU A 288 -17.76 -6.01 13.43
C LEU A 288 -18.36 -7.42 13.23
N LEU A 289 -18.88 -8.04 14.29
CA LEU A 289 -19.48 -9.37 14.22
C LEU A 289 -20.93 -9.37 13.71
N ALA A 290 -21.53 -8.19 13.52
CA ALA A 290 -22.85 -8.09 12.90
C ALA A 290 -22.83 -8.69 11.47
N PRO A 291 -23.89 -9.39 11.03
CA PRO A 291 -23.90 -10.16 9.79
C PRO A 291 -23.36 -9.44 8.55
N GLU A 292 -23.84 -8.21 8.30
CA GLU A 292 -23.44 -7.44 7.11
C GLU A 292 -21.98 -6.97 7.20
N ASN A 293 -21.55 -6.53 8.38
CA ASN A 293 -20.18 -6.04 8.58
C ASN A 293 -19.17 -7.18 8.51
N LEU A 294 -19.48 -8.35 9.09
CA LEU A 294 -18.64 -9.54 9.00
C LEU A 294 -18.52 -10.02 7.54
N ARG A 295 -19.60 -9.94 6.77
CA ARG A 295 -19.60 -10.26 5.34
C ARG A 295 -18.70 -9.31 4.55
N GLU A 296 -18.80 -8.00 4.76
CA GLU A 296 -17.94 -7.03 4.08
C GLU A 296 -16.47 -7.12 4.58
N PHE A 297 -16.26 -7.50 5.84
CA PHE A 297 -14.94 -7.73 6.42
C PHE A 297 -14.27 -8.96 5.78
N ASP A 298 -15.00 -10.06 5.65
CA ASP A 298 -14.56 -11.26 4.92
C ASP A 298 -14.18 -10.94 3.47
N ARG A 299 -15.02 -10.14 2.80
CA ARG A 299 -14.83 -9.70 1.40
C ARG A 299 -13.77 -8.61 1.26
N GLY A 300 -13.23 -8.06 2.36
CA GLY A 300 -12.22 -7.00 2.35
C GLY A 300 -12.74 -5.67 1.78
N THR A 301 -14.04 -5.42 1.89
CA THR A 301 -14.76 -4.23 1.41
C THR A 301 -15.41 -3.45 2.56
N VAL A 302 -15.21 -3.87 3.80
CA VAL A 302 -15.70 -3.17 4.99
C VAL A 302 -15.17 -1.74 5.07
N LEU A 303 -16.00 -0.82 5.56
CA LEU A 303 -15.64 0.54 5.94
C LEU A 303 -15.87 0.70 7.44
N ILE A 304 -14.79 0.68 8.21
CA ILE A 304 -14.85 0.78 9.67
C ILE A 304 -15.23 2.22 10.06
N PRO A 305 -16.22 2.41 10.95
CA PRO A 305 -16.64 3.73 11.41
C PRO A 305 -15.49 4.54 12.01
N GLU A 306 -15.43 5.84 11.71
CA GLU A 306 -14.35 6.74 12.15
C GLU A 306 -14.13 6.76 13.68
N ARG A 307 -15.17 6.50 14.47
CA ARG A 307 -15.08 6.38 15.94
C ARG A 307 -14.13 5.29 16.42
N PHE A 308 -13.78 4.33 15.56
CA PHE A 308 -12.84 3.24 15.84
C PHE A 308 -11.47 3.44 15.18
N LEU A 309 -11.27 4.52 14.42
CA LEU A 309 -10.08 4.71 13.58
C LEU A 309 -9.06 5.65 14.19
N ALA A 310 -7.79 5.38 13.90
CA ALA A 310 -6.66 6.22 14.29
C ALA A 310 -6.39 7.33 13.25
N ARG A 311 -5.74 8.42 13.68
CA ARG A 311 -5.28 9.52 12.80
C ARG A 311 -3.82 9.42 12.37
N ALA A 312 -3.06 8.55 13.01
CA ALA A 312 -1.71 8.19 12.64
C ALA A 312 -1.44 6.72 12.96
N ALA A 313 -0.51 6.12 12.23
CA ALA A 313 0.02 4.80 12.55
C ALA A 313 1.53 4.79 12.34
N VAL A 314 2.26 4.18 13.27
CA VAL A 314 3.68 3.85 13.11
C VAL A 314 3.80 2.36 12.91
N VAL A 315 4.28 1.96 11.74
CA VAL A 315 4.25 0.58 11.28
C VAL A 315 5.66 -0.01 11.28
N PRO A 316 5.97 -0.95 12.19
CA PRO A 316 7.26 -1.63 12.18
C PRO A 316 7.32 -2.68 11.06
N THR A 317 8.42 -2.71 10.31
CA THR A 317 8.71 -3.71 9.26
C THR A 317 10.17 -4.19 9.37
N PRO A 318 10.45 -5.48 9.12
CA PRO A 318 9.49 -6.56 8.87
C PRO A 318 8.68 -6.92 10.13
N ALA A 319 7.43 -7.32 9.93
CA ALA A 319 6.66 -8.01 10.95
C ALA A 319 6.57 -9.50 10.60
N GLY A 320 6.57 -10.36 11.62
CA GLY A 320 6.35 -11.79 11.43
C GLY A 320 4.93 -12.09 10.92
N LEU A 321 4.75 -13.29 10.36
CA LEU A 321 3.45 -13.75 9.85
C LEU A 321 2.51 -14.25 10.96
N ASP A 322 3.05 -14.55 12.13
CA ASP A 322 2.33 -14.97 13.33
C ASP A 322 2.02 -13.77 14.24
N ALA A 323 1.05 -13.96 15.13
CA ALA A 323 0.66 -13.00 16.15
C ALA A 323 1.87 -12.48 16.93
N SER A 324 2.06 -11.17 16.96
CA SER A 324 3.13 -10.52 17.72
C SER A 324 2.78 -9.08 18.02
N ALA A 325 3.39 -8.49 19.06
CA ALA A 325 3.19 -7.09 19.43
C ALA A 325 3.60 -6.07 18.33
N LEU A 326 4.22 -6.53 17.23
CA LEU A 326 4.51 -5.71 16.06
C LEU A 326 3.32 -5.61 15.09
N GLN A 327 2.36 -6.54 15.17
CA GLN A 327 1.17 -6.52 14.34
C GLN A 327 0.16 -5.50 14.87
N PRO A 328 -0.57 -4.80 13.98
CA PRO A 328 -1.37 -3.64 14.35
C PRO A 328 -2.51 -3.93 15.33
N GLU A 329 -3.06 -5.15 15.30
CA GLU A 329 -4.26 -5.52 16.09
C GLU A 329 -3.96 -6.54 17.19
N TYR A 330 -2.69 -6.81 17.48
CA TYR A 330 -2.27 -7.80 18.47
C TYR A 330 -2.83 -7.54 19.86
N GLY A 331 -3.47 -8.50 20.51
CA GLY A 331 -4.11 -8.31 21.83
C GLY A 331 -5.60 -7.99 21.73
N MET A 332 -6.15 -7.87 20.52
CA MET A 332 -7.60 -7.80 20.34
C MET A 332 -8.26 -9.18 20.34
N MET A 333 -7.52 -10.26 20.01
CA MET A 333 -8.03 -11.63 20.08
C MET A 333 -7.76 -12.27 21.45
N GLN A 334 -8.63 -13.17 21.87
CA GLN A 334 -8.41 -14.01 23.05
C GLN A 334 -7.08 -14.78 22.94
N GLY A 335 -6.32 -14.83 24.03
CA GLY A 335 -5.01 -15.50 24.09
C GLY A 335 -3.84 -14.69 23.52
N GLU A 336 -4.07 -13.46 23.03
CA GLU A 336 -3.01 -12.51 22.71
C GLU A 336 -2.76 -11.53 23.88
N GLY A 337 -1.52 -11.07 24.04
CA GLY A 337 -1.19 -10.03 25.03
C GLY A 337 -0.87 -10.56 26.44
N LYS A 338 -0.88 -9.68 27.46
CA LYS A 338 -0.57 -10.08 28.84
C LYS A 338 -1.80 -10.65 29.53
N GLY A 339 -1.69 -11.88 30.03
CA GLY A 339 -2.72 -12.58 30.80
C GLY A 339 -3.57 -13.47 29.90
N GLU A 340 -3.21 -14.76 29.81
CA GLU A 340 -3.96 -15.80 29.09
C GLU A 340 -5.41 -15.96 29.63
N ASP A 341 -5.70 -15.37 30.79
CA ASP A 341 -7.01 -15.31 31.46
C ASP A 341 -7.65 -13.91 31.50
N SER A 342 -7.11 -12.90 30.80
CA SER A 342 -7.66 -11.54 30.89
C SER A 342 -8.95 -11.42 30.07
N ASN A 343 -10.00 -10.94 30.72
CA ASN A 343 -11.29 -10.59 30.11
C ASN A 343 -11.19 -9.33 29.21
N ASP A 344 -9.98 -8.98 28.78
CA ASP A 344 -9.64 -7.69 28.21
C ASP A 344 -9.54 -7.68 26.68
N SER A 345 -9.57 -8.86 26.06
CA SER A 345 -9.66 -9.00 24.61
C SER A 345 -10.95 -8.41 24.05
N VAL A 346 -10.93 -8.02 22.78
CA VAL A 346 -12.12 -7.52 22.08
C VAL A 346 -12.95 -8.66 21.52
N PHE A 347 -12.30 -9.72 21.04
CA PHE A 347 -12.92 -10.86 20.39
C PHE A 347 -12.58 -12.16 21.14
N ALA A 348 -13.58 -12.74 21.80
CA ALA A 348 -13.48 -14.11 22.29
C ALA A 348 -13.62 -15.11 21.14
N ASP A 349 -12.94 -16.25 21.23
CA ASP A 349 -12.96 -17.27 20.18
C ASP A 349 -14.39 -17.77 19.92
N ASN A 350 -15.17 -17.96 20.99
CA ASN A 350 -16.56 -18.42 20.89
C ASN A 350 -17.47 -17.44 20.15
N ASP A 351 -17.25 -16.12 20.34
CA ASP A 351 -18.02 -15.09 19.64
C ASP A 351 -17.74 -15.13 18.14
N VAL A 352 -16.45 -15.23 17.78
CA VAL A 352 -16.00 -15.33 16.39
C VAL A 352 -16.51 -16.61 15.74
N ILE A 353 -16.37 -17.76 16.41
CA ILE A 353 -16.88 -19.05 15.93
C ILE A 353 -18.41 -19.00 15.74
N GLY A 354 -19.13 -18.41 16.69
CA GLY A 354 -20.58 -18.22 16.62
C GLY A 354 -20.99 -17.40 15.40
N ALA A 355 -20.35 -16.26 15.19
CA ALA A 355 -20.61 -15.38 14.05
C ALA A 355 -20.26 -16.05 12.71
N LEU A 356 -19.13 -16.76 12.62
CA LEU A 356 -18.72 -17.48 11.42
C LEU A 356 -19.66 -18.65 11.09
N LYS A 357 -20.17 -19.38 12.10
CA LYS A 357 -21.18 -20.43 11.89
C LYS A 357 -22.48 -19.86 11.30
N GLN A 358 -22.94 -18.73 11.82
CA GLN A 358 -24.13 -18.05 11.30
C GLN A 358 -23.92 -17.55 9.86
N ALA A 359 -22.75 -16.99 9.56
CA ALA A 359 -22.40 -16.58 8.21
C ALA A 359 -22.34 -17.78 7.26
N ALA A 360 -21.69 -18.88 7.66
CA ALA A 360 -21.60 -20.11 6.88
C ALA A 360 -22.98 -20.71 6.57
N ALA A 361 -23.92 -20.67 7.52
CA ALA A 361 -25.29 -21.15 7.32
C ALA A 361 -26.06 -20.36 6.23
N ARG A 362 -25.65 -19.12 5.94
CA ARG A 362 -26.19 -18.28 4.86
C ARG A 362 -25.40 -18.41 3.54
N GLY A 363 -24.27 -19.11 3.55
CA GLY A 363 -23.37 -19.21 2.39
C GLY A 363 -22.53 -17.95 2.14
N ASP A 364 -22.37 -17.08 3.14
CA ASP A 364 -21.66 -15.80 2.98
C ASP A 364 -20.11 -15.90 2.88
N PRO A 365 -19.40 -16.72 3.69
CA PRO A 365 -17.94 -16.62 3.81
C PRO A 365 -17.18 -17.04 2.55
N GLN A 366 -16.30 -16.16 2.07
CA GLN A 366 -15.39 -16.42 0.96
C GLN A 366 -13.98 -16.76 1.43
N ASN A 367 -13.47 -16.07 2.47
CA ASN A 367 -12.07 -16.12 2.87
C ASN A 367 -11.87 -16.62 4.32
N ILE A 368 -12.67 -16.12 5.25
CA ILE A 368 -12.57 -16.36 6.69
C ILE A 368 -13.41 -17.58 7.06
N ARG A 369 -12.73 -18.66 7.44
CA ARG A 369 -13.34 -19.94 7.81
C ARG A 369 -12.89 -20.45 9.19
N SER A 370 -12.12 -19.63 9.91
CA SER A 370 -11.53 -19.97 11.21
C SER A 370 -11.21 -18.69 12.00
N VAL A 371 -10.98 -18.84 13.30
CA VAL A 371 -10.50 -17.75 14.17
C VAL A 371 -9.16 -17.17 13.66
N ALA A 372 -8.23 -18.03 13.23
CA ALA A 372 -6.95 -17.57 12.68
C ALA A 372 -7.14 -16.79 11.36
N GLY A 373 -8.10 -17.17 10.52
CA GLY A 373 -8.49 -16.40 9.34
C GLY A 373 -9.06 -15.02 9.72
N PHE A 374 -9.87 -14.96 10.77
CA PHE A 374 -10.44 -13.71 11.28
C PHE A 374 -9.35 -12.77 11.80
N GLN A 375 -8.47 -13.27 12.67
CA GLN A 375 -7.30 -12.55 13.19
C GLN A 375 -6.40 -12.06 12.06
N ARG A 376 -6.16 -12.90 11.04
CA ARG A 376 -5.37 -12.49 9.87
C ARG A 376 -6.05 -11.35 9.12
N ARG A 377 -7.37 -11.41 8.90
CA ARG A 377 -8.11 -10.33 8.24
C ARG A 377 -8.10 -9.05 9.08
N LEU A 378 -8.19 -9.18 10.40
CA LEU A 378 -8.21 -8.05 11.34
C LEU A 378 -6.93 -7.22 11.18
N ASN A 379 -5.78 -7.88 11.08
CA ASN A 379 -4.54 -7.20 10.77
C ASN A 379 -4.50 -6.70 9.31
N ASP A 380 -4.90 -7.54 8.34
CA ASP A 380 -4.87 -7.27 6.89
C ASP A 380 -5.71 -6.08 6.43
N VAL A 381 -6.84 -5.80 7.11
CA VAL A 381 -7.78 -4.74 6.69
C VAL A 381 -7.23 -3.34 6.94
N THR A 382 -6.19 -3.23 7.77
CA THR A 382 -5.56 -1.96 8.14
C THR A 382 -4.48 -1.55 7.15
N CYS A 383 -4.22 -0.24 7.05
CA CYS A 383 -3.08 0.29 6.31
C CYS A 383 -1.77 -0.35 6.78
N SER A 384 -1.61 -0.48 8.11
CA SER A 384 -0.41 -1.07 8.73
C SER A 384 -0.18 -2.53 8.35
N GLY A 385 -1.23 -3.37 8.39
CA GLY A 385 -1.08 -4.78 8.08
C GLY A 385 -0.82 -5.07 6.60
N CYS A 386 -1.39 -4.25 5.71
CA CYS A 386 -1.04 -4.28 4.29
C CYS A 386 0.44 -3.85 4.08
N HIS A 387 0.92 -2.82 4.80
CA HIS A 387 2.34 -2.39 4.79
C HIS A 387 3.30 -3.52 5.17
N GLN A 388 2.95 -4.26 6.23
CA GLN A 388 3.72 -5.39 6.75
C GLN A 388 3.63 -6.63 5.85
N THR A 389 2.55 -6.77 5.09
CA THR A 389 2.31 -7.95 4.25
C THR A 389 2.73 -7.69 2.81
N ARG A 390 3.87 -8.25 2.41
CA ARG A 390 4.35 -8.22 1.02
C ARG A 390 4.50 -6.78 0.46
N GLY A 391 4.89 -5.83 1.32
CA GLY A 391 5.41 -4.51 0.94
C GLY A 391 6.90 -4.57 0.56
N ILE A 392 7.42 -3.51 -0.06
CA ILE A 392 8.87 -3.31 -0.27
C ILE A 392 9.32 -2.22 0.70
N GLY A 393 9.97 -2.61 1.79
CA GLY A 393 10.29 -1.67 2.87
C GLY A 393 9.03 -0.91 3.29
N GLY A 394 7.95 -1.64 3.59
CA GLY A 394 6.65 -1.06 3.91
C GLY A 394 5.86 -0.48 2.71
N PHE A 395 6.50 0.00 1.65
CA PHE A 395 5.76 0.62 0.54
C PHE A 395 5.04 -0.42 -0.34
N HIS A 396 3.78 -0.16 -0.67
CA HIS A 396 3.06 -0.87 -1.73
C HIS A 396 3.54 -0.50 -3.13
N PHE A 397 3.92 0.76 -3.29
CA PHE A 397 4.38 1.32 -4.55
C PHE A 397 5.48 2.32 -4.25
N PRO A 398 6.75 1.88 -4.11
CA PRO A 398 7.88 2.79 -3.98
C PRO A 398 7.94 3.78 -5.16
N GLY A 399 7.53 3.32 -6.35
CA GLY A 399 7.50 4.08 -7.59
C GLY A 399 8.79 4.00 -8.40
N VAL A 400 8.65 4.35 -9.68
CA VAL A 400 9.71 4.29 -10.69
C VAL A 400 10.81 5.29 -10.37
N ASP A 401 12.06 4.88 -10.55
CA ASP A 401 13.22 5.76 -10.40
C ASP A 401 13.67 6.34 -11.75
N TRP A 402 12.94 7.34 -12.25
CA TRP A 402 13.34 8.02 -13.47
C TRP A 402 14.45 9.06 -13.25
N LEU A 403 14.86 9.31 -12.00
CA LEU A 403 15.93 10.23 -11.64
C LEU A 403 17.32 9.58 -11.77
N ALA A 404 17.41 8.25 -11.77
CA ALA A 404 18.65 7.53 -11.99
C ALA A 404 19.22 7.78 -13.41
N ASP A 405 20.55 7.78 -13.55
CA ASP A 405 21.23 7.98 -14.85
C ASP A 405 20.80 6.96 -15.91
N LYS A 406 20.43 5.75 -15.48
CA LYS A 406 19.86 4.68 -16.32
C LYS A 406 18.61 4.13 -15.65
N PRO A 407 17.45 4.80 -15.82
CA PRO A 407 16.20 4.33 -15.24
C PRO A 407 15.90 2.91 -15.71
N SER A 408 15.66 2.00 -14.77
CA SER A 408 15.24 0.65 -15.10
C SER A 408 14.30 0.09 -14.05
N ASN A 409 13.18 -0.45 -14.53
CA ASN A 409 12.23 -1.20 -13.71
C ASN A 409 12.71 -2.64 -13.43
N SER A 410 13.88 -3.05 -13.94
CA SER A 410 14.45 -4.40 -13.71
C SER A 410 15.21 -4.52 -12.39
N THR A 411 15.81 -3.42 -11.93
CA THR A 411 16.71 -3.41 -10.76
C THR A 411 16.04 -2.78 -9.54
N ILE A 412 15.16 -1.80 -9.77
CA ILE A 412 14.29 -1.19 -8.75
C ILE A 412 12.85 -1.47 -9.17
N VAL A 413 12.22 -2.44 -8.50
CA VAL A 413 10.81 -2.77 -8.76
C VAL A 413 9.90 -1.63 -8.28
N PRO A 414 9.05 -1.05 -9.14
CA PRO A 414 8.25 0.13 -8.78
C PRO A 414 7.06 -0.20 -7.86
N ALA A 415 6.73 -1.48 -7.72
CA ALA A 415 5.55 -1.98 -7.04
C ALA A 415 5.85 -3.24 -6.22
N SER A 416 5.18 -3.38 -5.08
CA SER A 416 5.34 -4.51 -4.19
C SER A 416 4.60 -5.76 -4.70
N PRO A 417 4.97 -6.96 -4.21
CA PRO A 417 4.25 -8.17 -4.60
C PRO A 417 2.77 -8.14 -4.21
N HIS A 418 2.38 -7.44 -3.14
CA HIS A 418 0.98 -7.19 -2.83
C HIS A 418 0.29 -6.38 -3.95
N PHE A 419 0.91 -5.27 -4.38
CA PHE A 419 0.36 -4.43 -5.44
C PHE A 419 0.22 -5.21 -6.75
N LEU A 420 1.26 -5.94 -7.16
CA LEU A 420 1.29 -6.67 -8.43
C LEU A 420 0.30 -7.84 -8.45
N GLY A 421 0.21 -8.61 -7.36
CA GLY A 421 -0.75 -9.70 -7.25
C GLY A 421 -2.22 -9.27 -7.35
N ASP A 422 -2.53 -8.02 -6.98
CA ASP A 422 -3.89 -7.47 -7.00
C ASP A 422 -4.32 -6.93 -8.37
N GLN A 423 -3.40 -6.77 -9.34
CA GLN A 423 -3.71 -6.11 -10.62
C GLN A 423 -4.73 -6.87 -11.46
N LEU A 424 -4.72 -8.20 -11.43
CA LEU A 424 -5.72 -9.01 -12.14
C LEU A 424 -7.15 -8.68 -11.69
N ARG A 425 -7.37 -8.65 -10.37
CA ARG A 425 -8.67 -8.29 -9.78
C ARG A 425 -9.09 -6.88 -10.19
N ARG A 426 -8.16 -5.92 -10.19
CA ARG A 426 -8.46 -4.53 -10.60
C ARG A 426 -8.84 -4.45 -12.08
N ARG A 427 -8.16 -5.20 -12.94
CA ARG A 427 -8.46 -5.26 -14.36
C ARG A 427 -9.82 -5.92 -14.63
N ASP A 428 -10.20 -6.94 -13.85
CA ASP A 428 -11.54 -7.53 -13.92
C ASP A 428 -12.63 -6.53 -13.53
N ILE A 429 -12.38 -5.70 -12.51
CA ILE A 429 -13.29 -4.62 -12.10
C ILE A 429 -13.43 -3.57 -13.21
N LEU A 430 -12.33 -3.14 -13.82
CA LEU A 430 -12.36 -2.24 -14.97
C LEU A 430 -13.14 -2.85 -16.14
N THR A 431 -12.93 -4.13 -16.42
CA THR A 431 -13.65 -4.84 -17.49
C THR A 431 -15.15 -4.92 -17.21
N ALA A 432 -15.55 -5.16 -15.96
CA ALA A 432 -16.94 -5.11 -15.55
C ALA A 432 -17.54 -3.72 -15.76
N PHE A 433 -16.87 -2.65 -15.31
CA PHE A 433 -17.31 -1.28 -15.56
C PHE A 433 -17.42 -0.96 -17.06
N ALA A 434 -16.39 -1.27 -17.84
CA ALA A 434 -16.34 -1.02 -19.28
C ALA A 434 -17.51 -1.69 -20.03
N THR A 435 -17.99 -2.83 -19.53
CA THR A 435 -19.13 -3.56 -20.08
C THR A 435 -20.45 -3.30 -19.35
N SER A 436 -20.48 -2.26 -18.48
CA SER A 436 -21.66 -1.86 -17.69
C SER A 436 -22.24 -2.97 -16.81
N LYS A 437 -21.38 -3.88 -16.35
CA LYS A 437 -21.70 -4.91 -15.35
C LYS A 437 -21.34 -4.41 -13.95
N ARG A 438 -22.06 -4.89 -12.95
CA ARG A 438 -21.71 -4.66 -11.54
C ARG A 438 -20.39 -5.38 -11.22
N PRO A 439 -19.33 -4.68 -10.80
CA PRO A 439 -18.09 -5.33 -10.42
C PRO A 439 -18.25 -6.12 -9.13
N ASP A 440 -17.52 -7.23 -9.02
CA ASP A 440 -17.27 -7.86 -7.73
C ASP A 440 -16.05 -7.19 -7.09
N PHE A 441 -16.25 -6.47 -6.00
CA PHE A 441 -15.18 -5.75 -5.29
C PHE A 441 -14.43 -6.61 -4.27
N SER A 442 -14.88 -7.86 -4.02
CA SER A 442 -14.25 -8.72 -3.01
C SER A 442 -12.75 -8.85 -3.24
N ARG A 443 -11.97 -8.93 -2.16
CA ARG A 443 -10.54 -9.24 -2.20
C ARG A 443 -10.21 -10.37 -1.23
N GLY A 444 -9.22 -11.17 -1.61
CA GLY A 444 -8.56 -12.11 -0.69
C GLY A 444 -7.71 -11.38 0.36
N PHE A 445 -6.92 -12.15 1.10
CA PHE A 445 -5.91 -11.62 2.01
C PHE A 445 -4.75 -10.98 1.23
N ALA A 446 -4.09 -9.94 1.74
CA ALA A 446 -2.96 -9.30 1.06
C ALA A 446 -1.80 -10.28 0.78
N SER A 447 -1.68 -11.34 1.59
CA SER A 447 -0.69 -12.41 1.42
C SER A 447 -0.92 -13.27 0.18
N ARG A 448 -2.17 -13.41 -0.25
CA ARG A 448 -2.56 -14.33 -1.32
C ARG A 448 -3.64 -13.68 -2.20
N PRO A 449 -3.30 -13.30 -3.45
CA PRO A 449 -4.24 -12.63 -4.33
C PRO A 449 -5.43 -13.52 -4.66
N GLN A 450 -6.59 -12.90 -4.85
CA GLN A 450 -7.79 -13.59 -5.32
C GLN A 450 -7.73 -13.70 -6.84
N THR A 451 -7.55 -14.91 -7.36
CA THR A 451 -7.30 -15.10 -8.80
C THR A 451 -8.55 -15.21 -9.65
N ARG A 452 -9.72 -15.46 -9.05
CA ARG A 452 -11.03 -15.58 -9.74
C ARG A 452 -11.00 -16.49 -10.98
N GLY A 453 -10.24 -17.57 -10.90
CA GLY A 453 -10.08 -18.54 -11.99
C GLY A 453 -9.06 -18.17 -13.05
N SER A 454 -8.44 -16.98 -12.97
CA SER A 454 -7.27 -16.65 -13.79
C SER A 454 -6.06 -17.47 -13.37
N SER A 455 -5.26 -17.88 -14.35
CA SER A 455 -3.99 -18.57 -14.18
C SER A 455 -2.79 -17.68 -14.49
N GLU A 456 -2.98 -16.38 -14.73
CA GLU A 456 -1.89 -15.46 -15.11
C GLU A 456 -0.81 -15.32 -14.02
N LEU A 457 -1.14 -15.56 -12.74
CA LEU A 457 -0.16 -15.55 -11.65
C LEU A 457 0.36 -16.95 -11.29
N ALA A 458 -0.08 -18.01 -11.96
CA ALA A 458 0.32 -19.37 -11.63
C ALA A 458 1.84 -19.55 -11.82
N GLY A 459 2.51 -20.13 -10.84
CA GLY A 459 3.96 -20.31 -10.80
C GLY A 459 4.76 -19.05 -10.44
N SER A 460 4.11 -17.90 -10.24
CA SER A 460 4.78 -16.64 -9.85
C SER A 460 4.92 -16.49 -8.33
N GLU A 461 5.85 -15.66 -7.89
CA GLU A 461 6.02 -15.28 -6.49
C GLU A 461 4.74 -14.68 -5.89
N TYR A 462 3.83 -14.13 -6.70
CA TYR A 462 2.58 -13.51 -6.26
C TYR A 462 1.54 -14.51 -5.80
N GLN A 463 1.46 -15.68 -6.45
CA GLN A 463 0.46 -16.71 -6.15
C GLN A 463 1.08 -17.90 -5.43
N ASP A 464 1.76 -18.81 -6.13
CA ASP A 464 2.20 -20.13 -5.62
C ASP A 464 3.64 -20.52 -6.00
N GLY A 465 4.35 -19.65 -6.73
CA GLY A 465 5.75 -19.81 -7.11
C GLY A 465 6.74 -19.56 -5.97
N TRP A 466 8.02 -19.50 -6.30
CA TRP A 466 9.09 -19.33 -5.32
C TRP A 466 8.90 -18.04 -4.50
N GLY A 467 8.96 -18.15 -3.17
CA GLY A 467 8.75 -17.04 -2.23
C GLY A 467 7.28 -16.67 -1.97
N ALA A 468 6.32 -17.30 -2.62
CA ALA A 468 4.90 -17.04 -2.35
C ALA A 468 4.48 -17.56 -0.96
N HIS A 469 3.56 -16.86 -0.28
CA HIS A 469 3.00 -17.34 0.99
C HIS A 469 2.13 -18.58 0.77
N CYS A 470 2.29 -19.56 1.65
CA CYS A 470 1.58 -20.84 1.62
C CYS A 470 1.12 -21.26 3.02
N SER A 471 0.19 -22.21 3.11
CA SER A 471 -0.28 -22.72 4.39
C SER A 471 0.55 -23.92 4.86
N LEU A 472 1.09 -23.79 6.08
CA LEU A 472 1.70 -24.90 6.80
C LEU A 472 0.59 -25.78 7.39
N ALA A 473 0.86 -27.08 7.48
CA ALA A 473 0.06 -27.95 8.32
C ALA A 473 0.34 -27.58 9.79
N ASP A 474 -0.71 -27.47 10.60
CA ASP A 474 -0.54 -27.22 12.03
C ASP A 474 0.23 -28.41 12.65
N ALA A 475 1.33 -28.12 13.34
CA ALA A 475 2.18 -29.13 13.96
C ALA A 475 1.43 -30.02 14.97
N GLY A 476 0.30 -29.55 15.53
CA GLY A 476 -0.53 -30.33 16.44
C GLY A 476 -1.59 -31.20 15.75
N SER A 477 -2.37 -30.63 14.83
CA SER A 477 -3.50 -31.35 14.20
C SER A 477 -3.13 -32.08 12.90
N GLY A 478 -1.98 -31.77 12.31
CA GLY A 478 -1.59 -32.25 10.98
C GLY A 478 -2.47 -31.68 9.85
N THR A 479 -3.45 -30.84 10.16
CA THR A 479 -4.39 -30.25 9.20
C THR A 479 -4.04 -28.79 8.92
N ARG A 480 -4.29 -28.35 7.69
CA ARG A 480 -4.17 -26.92 7.34
C ARG A 480 -5.39 -26.17 7.87
N ASP A 481 -5.16 -24.93 8.27
CA ASP A 481 -6.24 -24.03 8.65
C ASP A 481 -7.23 -23.83 7.48
N ALA A 482 -8.52 -23.95 7.75
CA ALA A 482 -9.59 -23.91 6.75
C ALA A 482 -9.54 -22.63 5.88
N SER A 483 -9.13 -21.50 6.46
CA SER A 483 -9.04 -20.21 5.76
C SER A 483 -7.87 -20.14 4.77
N PHE A 484 -6.85 -20.99 4.94
CA PHE A 484 -5.61 -20.96 4.15
C PHE A 484 -5.39 -22.22 3.31
N THR A 485 -6.38 -23.12 3.26
CA THR A 485 -6.30 -24.41 2.53
C THR A 485 -5.89 -24.26 1.05
N SER A 486 -6.32 -23.18 0.38
CA SER A 486 -5.99 -22.88 -1.02
C SER A 486 -4.58 -22.30 -1.23
N TRP A 487 -3.82 -22.04 -0.16
CA TRP A 487 -2.50 -21.44 -0.22
C TRP A 487 -1.45 -22.53 -0.41
N THR A 488 -1.41 -23.10 -1.62
CA THR A 488 -0.49 -24.15 -2.01
C THR A 488 0.73 -23.58 -2.73
N CYS A 489 1.72 -24.44 -2.97
CA CYS A 489 2.89 -24.16 -3.79
C CYS A 489 2.81 -24.87 -5.13
N ALA A 490 3.42 -24.28 -6.15
CA ALA A 490 3.55 -24.85 -7.48
C ALA A 490 4.41 -26.14 -7.47
N ASN A 491 4.34 -26.89 -8.56
CA ASN A 491 5.08 -28.14 -8.73
C ASN A 491 6.59 -27.95 -8.49
N GLY A 492 7.18 -28.85 -7.71
CA GLY A 492 8.61 -28.81 -7.35
C GLY A 492 8.94 -27.93 -6.14
N LEU A 493 7.96 -27.20 -5.60
CA LEU A 493 8.10 -26.40 -4.39
C LEU A 493 7.36 -27.04 -3.21
N THR A 494 7.83 -26.78 -1.99
CA THR A 494 7.18 -27.15 -0.74
C THR A 494 6.96 -25.93 0.13
N CYS A 495 5.89 -25.96 0.91
CA CYS A 495 5.64 -24.93 1.90
C CYS A 495 6.57 -25.14 3.10
N GLN A 496 7.45 -24.18 3.35
CA GLN A 496 8.44 -24.24 4.42
C GLN A 496 8.25 -23.06 5.36
N ALA A 497 8.47 -23.28 6.66
CA ALA A 497 8.29 -22.23 7.66
C ALA A 497 9.23 -21.04 7.37
N ALA A 498 8.65 -19.84 7.36
CA ALA A 498 9.39 -18.60 7.32
C ALA A 498 9.65 -18.15 8.75
N ALA A 499 10.92 -18.18 9.19
CA ALA A 499 11.29 -17.93 10.58
C ALA A 499 10.49 -18.82 11.55
N ALA A 500 9.97 -18.26 12.65
CA ALA A 500 9.22 -19.01 13.66
C ALA A 500 7.72 -19.21 13.33
N SER A 501 7.27 -18.91 12.09
CA SER A 501 5.85 -18.99 11.76
C SER A 501 5.31 -20.41 11.78
N ARG A 502 4.15 -20.61 12.43
CA ARG A 502 3.51 -21.91 12.62
C ARG A 502 2.40 -22.22 11.62
N ARG A 503 1.77 -21.19 11.03
CA ARG A 503 0.60 -21.35 10.15
C ARG A 503 0.85 -21.00 8.68
N ILE A 504 1.77 -20.07 8.43
CA ILE A 504 2.05 -19.55 7.09
C ILE A 504 3.53 -19.71 6.79
N GLY A 505 3.83 -20.40 5.71
CA GLY A 505 5.17 -20.58 5.19
C GLY A 505 5.41 -19.80 3.92
N MET A 506 6.56 -20.04 3.32
CA MET A 506 6.88 -19.62 1.96
C MET A 506 7.19 -20.84 1.09
N CYS A 507 6.87 -20.73 -0.20
CA CYS A 507 7.15 -21.75 -1.18
C CYS A 507 8.64 -21.73 -1.56
N PHE A 508 9.35 -22.79 -1.21
CA PHE A 508 10.77 -22.96 -1.56
C PHE A 508 11.00 -24.31 -2.25
N ILE A 509 12.17 -24.46 -2.88
CA ILE A 509 12.58 -25.71 -3.50
C ILE A 509 12.55 -26.80 -2.44
N LYS A 510 11.94 -27.95 -2.76
CA LYS A 510 11.92 -29.12 -1.89
C LYS A 510 13.35 -29.47 -1.48
N THR A 511 13.69 -29.24 -0.22
CA THR A 511 14.94 -29.74 0.36
C THR A 511 14.87 -31.27 0.32
N ARG A 512 15.89 -31.89 -0.26
CA ARG A 512 16.01 -33.34 -0.36
C ARG A 512 16.25 -33.97 0.99
#